data_AF-A0AB33CFB8-F1
#
_entry.id   AF-A0AB33CFB8-F1
#
_cell.length_a   1.000
_cell.length_b   1.000
_cell.length_c   1.000
_cell.angle_alpha   90.00
_cell.angle_beta   90.00
_cell.angle_gamma   90.00
#
_symmetry.space_group_name_H-M   'P 1'
#
loop_
_entity.id
_entity.type
_entity.pdbx_description
1 polymer ?
#
loop_
_entity_poly.entity_id
_entity_poly.type
_entity_poly.pdbx_seq_one_letter_code
_entity_poly.pdbx_strand_id
1 'polypeptide(L)'
;MSISSIASSGMQVAALRQQVAASNVARQPVDGSPRQSVAAATQANGGVAARVVNANPDPSAPATDLVEGLSARNEFQANANVLRRSDEMLGSLLDVLT
;
A
#
# COMPACT_ATOMS: atom_id res chain seq x y z
N MET A 1 1.72 -4.75 -20.14
CA MET A 1 1.80 -4.61 -18.68
C MET A 1 3.12 -3.94 -18.34
N SER A 2 3.14 -2.85 -17.58
CA SER A 2 4.37 -2.15 -17.22
C SER A 2 4.73 -2.41 -15.74
N ILE A 3 6.00 -2.69 -15.46
CA ILE A 3 6.49 -2.83 -14.08
C ILE A 3 6.28 -1.55 -13.27
N SER A 4 6.37 -0.37 -13.92
CA SER A 4 6.09 0.93 -13.30
C SER A 4 4.61 1.09 -12.92
N SER A 5 3.67 0.54 -13.70
CA SER A 5 2.23 0.61 -13.37
C SER A 5 1.89 -0.31 -12.19
N ILE A 6 2.56 -1.46 -12.08
CA ILE A 6 2.42 -2.37 -10.93
C ILE A 6 3.01 -1.74 -9.68
N ALA A 7 4.22 -1.19 -9.75
CA ALA A 7 4.88 -0.53 -8.63
C ALA A 7 4.09 0.70 -8.14
N SER A 8 3.61 1.55 -9.05
CA SER A 8 2.82 2.74 -8.70
C SER A 8 1.48 2.39 -8.04
N SER A 9 0.74 1.42 -8.59
CA SER A 9 -0.50 0.95 -7.97
C SER A 9 -0.23 0.28 -6.61
N GLY A 10 0.81 -0.54 -6.48
CA GLY A 10 1.24 -1.11 -5.20
C GLY A 10 1.57 -0.05 -4.14
N MET A 11 2.26 1.03 -4.51
CA MET A 11 2.51 2.16 -3.61
C MET A 11 1.22 2.86 -3.16
N GLN A 12 0.25 3.04 -4.07
CA GLN A 12 -1.04 3.65 -3.73
C GLN A 12 -1.83 2.78 -2.72
N VAL A 13 -1.83 1.46 -2.92
CA VAL A 13 -2.46 0.51 -1.98
C VAL A 13 -1.75 0.53 -0.63
N ALA A 14 -0.42 0.50 -0.61
CA ALA A 14 0.37 0.56 0.62
C ALA A 14 0.13 1.87 1.40
N ALA A 15 0.07 3.01 0.70
CA ALA A 15 -0.26 4.29 1.32
C ALA A 15 -1.68 4.28 1.92
N LEU A 16 -2.66 3.70 1.23
CA LEU A 16 -4.03 3.58 1.74
C LEU A 16 -4.09 2.68 2.99
N ARG A 17 -3.37 1.56 3.00
CA ARG A 17 -3.27 0.68 4.19
C ARG A 17 -2.68 1.41 5.38
N GLN A 18 -1.61 2.18 5.19
CA GLN A 18 -1.01 2.98 6.25
C GLN A 18 -1.98 4.04 6.79
N GLN A 19 -2.74 4.71 5.92
CA GLN A 19 -3.75 5.69 6.34
C GLN A 19 -4.88 5.04 7.15
N VAL A 20 -5.38 3.89 6.71
CA VAL A 20 -6.43 3.15 7.43
C VAL A 20 -5.93 2.68 8.81
N ALA A 21 -4.72 2.12 8.87
CA ALA A 21 -4.08 1.72 10.12
C ALA A 21 -3.94 2.90 11.11
N ALA A 22 -3.41 4.04 10.64
CA ALA A 22 -3.28 5.24 11.45
C ALA A 22 -4.64 5.78 11.93
N SER A 23 -5.66 5.72 11.06
CA SER A 23 -7.02 6.16 11.37
C SER A 23 -7.70 5.26 12.40
N ASN A 24 -7.49 3.95 12.33
CA ASN A 24 -7.99 3.00 13.33
C ASN A 24 -7.34 3.26 14.71
N VAL A 25 -6.02 3.44 14.76
CA VAL A 25 -5.31 3.77 16.01
C VAL A 25 -5.79 5.11 16.59
N ALA A 26 -5.96 6.14 15.76
CA ALA A 26 -6.44 7.44 16.20
C ALA A 26 -7.88 7.41 16.75
N ARG A 27 -8.74 6.56 16.18
CA ARG A 27 -10.15 6.41 16.60
C ARG A 27 -10.35 5.36 17.69
N GLN A 28 -9.30 4.68 18.15
CA GLN A 28 -9.39 3.70 19.25
C GLN A 28 -10.11 4.23 20.50
N PRO A 29 -9.91 5.49 20.94
CA PRO A 29 -10.60 6.02 22.12
C PRO A 29 -12.07 6.39 21.87
N VAL A 30 -12.54 6.37 20.61
CA VAL A 30 -13.89 6.79 20.24
C VAL A 30 -14.82 5.58 20.27
N ASP A 31 -15.74 5.58 21.24
CA ASP A 31 -16.72 4.51 21.39
C ASP A 31 -17.59 4.36 20.13
N GLY A 32 -17.84 3.11 19.74
CA GLY A 32 -18.66 2.78 18.57
C GLY A 32 -18.03 3.07 17.19
N SER A 33 -16.76 3.49 17.12
CA SER A 33 -16.07 3.68 15.83
C SER A 33 -15.85 2.33 15.14
N PRO A 34 -16.42 2.09 13.94
CA PRO A 34 -16.19 0.85 13.21
C PRO A 34 -14.73 0.76 12.76
N ARG A 35 -14.13 -0.42 12.90
CA ARG A 35 -12.80 -0.69 12.36
C ARG A 35 -12.87 -0.73 10.83
N GLN A 36 -11.82 -0.23 10.19
CA GLN A 36 -11.69 -0.23 8.74
C GLN A 36 -10.54 -1.15 8.31
N SER A 37 -10.65 -1.75 7.12
CA SER A 37 -9.57 -2.47 6.45
C SER A 37 -9.51 -2.07 4.97
N VAL A 38 -8.47 -2.53 4.27
CA VAL A 38 -8.30 -2.27 2.85
C VAL A 38 -8.53 -3.56 2.07
N ALA A 39 -9.53 -3.57 1.20
CA ALA A 39 -9.75 -4.64 0.23
C ALA A 39 -9.02 -4.31 -1.07
N ALA A 40 -8.07 -5.15 -1.45
CA ALA A 40 -7.29 -5.04 -2.67
C ALA A 40 -7.74 -6.06 -3.72
N ALA A 41 -7.79 -5.65 -4.98
CA ALA A 41 -8.17 -6.50 -6.11
C ALA A 41 -7.25 -6.25 -7.30
N THR A 42 -6.92 -7.32 -8.03
CA THR A 42 -6.10 -7.24 -9.24
C THR A 42 -6.85 -6.50 -10.35
N GLN A 43 -6.12 -5.68 -11.12
CA GLN A 43 -6.67 -4.99 -12.28
C GLN A 43 -6.34 -5.76 -13.57
N ALA A 44 -7.28 -5.76 -14.52
CA ALA A 44 -7.14 -6.47 -15.80
C ALA A 44 -5.89 -6.05 -16.60
N ASN A 45 -5.45 -4.79 -16.45
CA ASN A 45 -4.31 -4.23 -17.19
C ASN A 45 -2.98 -4.34 -16.41
N GLY A 46 -2.96 -5.07 -15.30
CA GLY A 46 -1.84 -5.16 -14.37
C GLY A 46 -1.90 -4.07 -13.30
N GLY A 47 -1.46 -4.42 -12.09
CA GLY A 47 -1.58 -3.56 -10.91
C GLY A 47 -2.75 -3.96 -10.01
N VAL A 48 -2.99 -3.12 -8.99
CA VAL A 48 -3.94 -3.41 -7.92
C VAL A 48 -4.79 -2.18 -7.64
N ALA A 49 -6.10 -2.37 -7.55
CA ALA A 49 -7.02 -1.37 -7.03
C ALA A 49 -7.33 -1.70 -5.57
N ALA A 50 -7.46 -0.67 -4.74
CA ALA A 50 -7.84 -0.85 -3.34
C ALA A 50 -8.97 0.09 -2.93
N ARG A 51 -9.77 -0.37 -1.98
CA ARG A 51 -10.84 0.40 -1.35
C ARG A 51 -10.90 0.12 0.14
N VAL A 52 -11.33 1.11 0.90
CA VAL A 52 -11.60 0.96 2.32
C VAL A 52 -12.90 0.19 2.50
N VAL A 53 -12.91 -0.81 3.37
CA VAL A 53 -14.08 -1.59 3.75
C VAL A 53 -14.20 -1.65 5.26
N ASN A 54 -15.39 -1.98 5.76
CA ASN A 54 -15.57 -2.20 7.19
C ASN A 54 -14.93 -3.54 7.58
N ALA A 55 -14.24 -3.54 8.71
CA ALA A 55 -13.60 -4.70 9.28
C ALA A 55 -14.34 -5.13 10.56
N ASN A 56 -14.24 -6.43 10.87
CA ASN A 56 -14.79 -6.93 12.13
C ASN A 56 -14.05 -6.32 13.34
N PRO A 57 -14.77 -6.07 14.44
CA PRO A 57 -14.15 -5.65 15.68
C PRO A 57 -13.22 -6.76 16.19
N ASP A 58 -11.99 -6.37 16.55
CA ASP A 58 -10.94 -7.28 17.01
C ASP A 58 -10.38 -6.74 18.33
N PRO A 59 -10.38 -7.53 19.43
CA PRO A 59 -9.84 -7.09 20.71
C PRO A 59 -8.31 -6.86 20.68
N SER A 60 -7.59 -7.39 19.70
CA SER A 60 -6.16 -7.14 19.45
C SER A 60 -5.89 -5.97 18.50
N ALA A 61 -6.94 -5.25 18.07
CA ALA A 61 -6.91 -4.27 16.99
C ALA A 61 -5.77 -3.24 17.07
N PRO A 62 -5.42 -2.63 18.24
CA PRO A 62 -4.39 -1.59 18.25
C PRO A 62 -3.00 -2.11 17.86
N ALA A 63 -2.62 -3.28 18.39
CA ALA A 63 -1.33 -3.90 18.05
C ALA A 63 -1.33 -4.37 16.59
N THR A 64 -2.42 -4.98 16.14
CA THR A 64 -2.58 -5.44 14.75
C THR A 64 -2.54 -4.27 13.76
N ASP A 65 -3.19 -3.15 14.06
CA ASP A 65 -3.19 -1.97 13.20
C ASP A 65 -1.81 -1.30 13.14
N LEU A 66 -1.03 -1.31 14.23
CA LEU A 66 0.37 -0.85 14.21
C LEU A 66 1.26 -1.75 13.33
N VAL A 67 1.11 -3.07 13.44
CA VAL A 67 1.84 -4.04 12.60
C VAL A 67 1.46 -3.88 11.13
N GLU A 68 0.17 -3.73 10.83
CA GLU A 68 -0.33 -3.42 9.49
C GLU A 68 0.27 -2.12 8.95
N GLY A 69 0.34 -1.07 9.76
CA GLY A 69 0.98 0.19 9.38
C GLY A 69 2.48 0.04 9.07
N LEU A 70 3.20 -0.79 9.83
CA LEU A 70 4.61 -1.08 9.58
C LEU A 70 4.81 -1.93 8.32
N SER A 71 3.97 -2.94 8.12
CA SER A 71 3.96 -3.77 6.92
C SER A 71 3.69 -2.93 5.67
N ALA A 72 2.67 -2.07 5.73
CA ALA A 72 2.34 -1.14 4.64
C ALA A 72 3.50 -0.19 4.30
N ARG A 73 4.26 0.29 5.30
CA ARG A 73 5.48 1.09 5.05
C ARG A 73 6.54 0.30 4.30
N ASN A 74 6.77 -0.95 4.68
CA ASN A 74 7.74 -1.81 3.99
C ASN A 74 7.30 -2.11 2.55
N GLU A 75 6.00 -2.40 2.33
CA GLU A 75 5.42 -2.59 1.00
C GLU A 75 5.59 -1.34 0.13
N PHE A 76 5.38 -0.15 0.69
CA PHE A 76 5.59 1.11 -0.03
C PHE A 76 7.06 1.26 -0.47
N GLN A 77 8.00 1.04 0.45
CA GLN A 77 9.44 1.14 0.15
C GLN A 77 9.88 0.10 -0.90
N ALA A 78 9.37 -1.12 -0.81
CA ALA A 78 9.65 -2.17 -1.79
C ALA A 78 9.20 -1.76 -3.20
N ASN A 79 7.97 -1.26 -3.34
CA ASN A 79 7.46 -0.78 -4.61
C ASN A 79 8.22 0.46 -5.12
N ALA A 80 8.61 1.38 -4.24
CA ALA A 80 9.42 2.54 -4.61
C ALA A 80 10.81 2.14 -5.13
N ASN A 81 11.42 1.10 -4.55
CA ASN A 81 12.67 0.54 -5.04
C ASN A 81 12.51 -0.06 -6.43
N VAL A 82 11.42 -0.81 -6.69
CA VAL A 82 11.13 -1.36 -8.02
C VAL A 82 10.99 -0.26 -9.05
N LEU A 83 10.25 0.82 -8.73
CA LEU A 83 10.10 1.96 -9.64
C LEU A 83 11.45 2.62 -9.94
N ARG A 84 12.26 2.88 -8.91
CA ARG A 84 13.60 3.47 -9.09
C ARG A 84 14.49 2.61 -9.98
N ARG A 85 14.51 1.29 -9.76
CA ARG A 85 15.29 0.36 -10.60
C ARG A 85 14.78 0.34 -12.04
N SER A 86 13.47 0.45 -12.25
CA SER A 86 12.89 0.56 -13.59
C SER A 86 13.40 1.81 -14.32
N ASP A 87 13.45 2.95 -13.63
CA ASP A 87 13.92 4.20 -14.21
C ASP A 87 15.44 4.16 -14.49
N GLU A 88 16.23 3.61 -13.57
CA GLU A 88 17.67 3.40 -13.76
C GLU A 88 17.98 2.52 -14.98
N MET A 89 17.23 1.43 -15.16
CA MET A 89 17.38 0.55 -16.32
C MET A 89 17.09 1.29 -17.63
N LEU A 90 16.01 2.07 -17.69
CA LEU A 90 15.68 2.89 -18.87
C LEU A 90 16.81 3.89 -19.17
N GLY A 91 17.33 4.56 -18.15
CA GLY A 91 18.48 5.45 -18.29
C GLY A 91 19.72 4.75 -18.86
N SER A 92 20.08 3.58 -18.33
CA SER A 92 21.23 2.81 -18.82
C SER A 92 21.08 2.33 -20.27
N LEU A 93 19.87 2.01 -20.70
CA LEU A 93 19.60 1.61 -22.08
C LEU A 93 19.74 2.78 -23.05
N LEU A 94 19.32 3.97 -22.62
CA LEU A 94 19.47 5.19 -23.42
C LEU A 94 20.94 5.64 -23.52
N ASP A 95 21.69 5.54 -22.43
CA ASP A 95 23.12 5.89 -22.38
C ASP A 95 23.97 5.01 -23.31
N VAL A 96 23.65 3.72 -23.44
CA VAL A 96 24.33 2.80 -24.38
C VAL A 96 24.06 3.15 -25.85
N LEU A 97 22.95 3.84 -26.15
CA LEU A 97 22.54 4.20 -27.52
C LEU A 97 23.06 5.57 -27.97
N THR A 98 23.65 6.36 -27.08
CA THR A 98 24.21 7.69 -27.35
C THR A 98 25.72 7.68 -27.40
#